data_AF-A0A0N0BBC1-F1
#
_entry.id   AF-A0A0N0BBC1-F1
#
_cell.length_a   1.000
_cell.length_b   1.000
_cell.length_c   1.000
_cell.angle_alpha   90.00
_cell.angle_beta   90.00
_cell.angle_gamma   90.00
#
_symmetry.space_group_name_H-M   'P 1'
#
loop_
_entity.id
_entity.type
_entity.pdbx_description
1 polymer ?
#
loop_
_entity_poly.entity_id
_entity_poly.type
_entity_poly.pdbx_seq_one_letter_code
_entity_poly.pdbx_strand_id
1 'polypeptide(L)'
;MGIGLSAHGVNVNRLPGWDKHSYGYHGDDGHSFCSSGTGQPYGPTFTTGDVIGCGVNLVDNTAFYTKNGHHLGIAFTDLPPNLYPTVGLQTPGEVVDANFGQEPFVFDIDDMLNELRVKTRLQIINYPTPDHGQGQWQAVLHK
;
A
#
# COMPACT_ATOMS: atom_id res chain seq x y z
N MET A 1 5.74 16.86 6.50
CA MET A 1 4.58 16.24 5.79
C MET A 1 4.64 14.72 5.88
N GLY A 2 3.52 14.05 6.15
CA GLY A 2 3.41 12.58 6.11
C GLY A 2 2.24 12.13 5.24
N ILE A 3 2.45 11.11 4.40
CA ILE A 3 1.45 10.56 3.47
C ILE A 3 1.22 9.09 3.83
N GLY A 4 -0.02 8.61 3.84
CA GLY A 4 -0.29 7.20 4.04
C GLY A 4 -1.75 6.86 4.33
N LEU A 5 -1.97 6.05 5.35
CA LEU A 5 -3.23 5.37 5.64
C LEU A 5 -3.60 5.48 7.13
N SER A 6 -4.89 5.59 7.44
CA SER A 6 -5.38 5.52 8.82
C SER A 6 -6.73 4.82 8.91
N ALA A 7 -6.96 4.11 10.02
CA ALA A 7 -8.28 3.57 10.34
C ALA A 7 -9.23 4.67 10.82
N HIS A 8 -10.53 4.39 10.77
CA HIS A 8 -11.54 5.27 11.36
C HIS A 8 -11.27 5.51 12.86
N GLY A 9 -11.38 6.77 13.30
CA GLY A 9 -11.22 7.16 14.70
C GLY A 9 -9.77 7.38 15.17
N VAL A 10 -8.77 7.24 14.29
CA VAL A 10 -7.40 7.67 14.57
C VAL A 10 -7.36 9.18 14.86
N ASN A 11 -6.51 9.59 15.80
CA ASN A 11 -6.33 11.00 16.16
C ASN A 11 -5.76 11.81 14.99
N VAL A 12 -6.52 12.78 14.49
CA VAL A 12 -6.14 13.63 13.35
C VAL A 12 -5.19 14.78 13.71
N ASN A 13 -4.84 14.95 14.99
CA ASN A 13 -3.82 15.91 15.45
C ASN A 13 -2.39 15.30 15.44
N ARG A 14 -2.15 14.32 14.56
CA ARG A 14 -0.91 13.54 14.46
C ARG A 14 -0.63 13.27 12.99
N LEU A 15 0.65 13.15 12.64
CA LEU A 15 1.02 12.72 11.29
C LEU A 15 0.71 11.23 11.09
N PRO A 16 0.37 10.78 9.86
CA PRO A 16 0.13 9.38 9.57
C PRO A 16 1.29 8.50 10.03
N GLY A 17 0.98 7.35 10.63
CA GLY A 17 1.97 6.38 11.11
C GLY A 17 2.31 6.46 12.59
N TRP A 18 2.07 7.59 13.25
CA TRP A 18 2.50 7.79 14.64
C TRP A 18 1.64 7.07 15.69
N ASP A 19 0.36 6.90 15.40
CA ASP A 19 -0.62 6.32 16.31
C ASP A 19 -1.06 4.93 15.80
N LYS A 20 -1.61 4.11 16.70
CA LYS A 20 -2.06 2.76 16.37
C LYS A 20 -3.08 2.76 15.22
N HIS A 21 -2.94 1.81 14.29
CA HIS A 21 -3.77 1.71 13.08
C HIS A 21 -3.60 2.90 12.13
N SER A 22 -2.45 3.55 12.19
CA SER A 22 -2.00 4.54 11.22
C SER A 22 -0.65 4.14 10.64
N TYR A 23 -0.44 4.47 9.38
CA TYR A 23 0.72 4.09 8.58
C TYR A 23 1.14 5.29 7.72
N GLY A 24 2.42 5.66 7.71
CA GLY A 24 2.84 6.86 6.99
C GLY A 24 4.29 6.87 6.53
N TYR A 25 4.56 7.58 5.46
CA TYR A 25 5.88 7.87 4.90
C TYR A 25 6.12 9.39 4.96
N HIS A 26 7.21 9.81 5.59
CA HIS A 26 7.47 11.21 5.94
C HIS A 26 8.55 11.83 5.07
N GLY A 27 8.33 13.09 4.69
CA GLY A 27 9.14 13.76 3.67
C GLY A 27 10.47 14.31 4.17
N ASP A 28 10.56 14.68 5.44
CA ASP A 28 11.74 15.30 6.04
C ASP A 28 12.87 14.31 6.31
N ASP A 29 12.56 13.06 6.60
CA ASP A 29 13.54 12.01 6.93
C ASP A 29 13.51 10.80 5.97
N GLY A 30 12.47 10.68 5.14
CA GLY A 30 12.28 9.53 4.26
C GLY A 30 11.90 8.24 5.00
N HIS A 31 11.51 8.32 6.28
CA HIS A 31 11.20 7.16 7.09
C HIS A 31 9.75 6.71 6.95
N SER A 32 9.51 5.42 7.18
CA SER A 32 8.18 4.84 7.34
C SER A 32 7.83 4.71 8.82
N PHE A 33 6.57 4.99 9.15
CA PHE A 33 6.02 4.96 10.49
C PHE A 33 4.84 3.98 10.50
N CYS A 34 4.99 2.86 11.19
CA CYS A 34 4.02 1.78 11.24
C CYS A 34 3.43 1.68 12.63
N SER A 35 2.33 2.39 12.89
CA SER A 35 1.66 2.43 14.20
C SER A 35 2.61 2.73 15.37
N SER A 36 3.59 3.60 15.15
CA SER A 36 4.68 3.90 16.06
C SER A 36 5.20 5.32 15.83
N GLY A 37 5.52 6.05 16.92
CA GLY A 37 6.19 7.33 16.85
C GLY A 37 7.67 7.25 16.44
N THR A 38 8.23 6.05 16.36
CA THR A 38 9.61 5.80 15.90
C THR A 38 9.58 5.30 14.46
N GLY A 39 10.10 6.13 13.54
CA GLY A 39 10.22 5.77 12.13
C GLY A 39 11.34 4.77 11.87
N GLN A 40 11.27 4.09 10.73
CA GLN A 40 12.33 3.22 10.20
C GLN A 40 12.81 3.75 8.84
N PRO A 41 14.12 3.63 8.52
CA PRO A 41 14.60 3.97 7.18
C PRO A 41 13.82 3.19 6.11
N TYR A 42 13.32 3.90 5.11
CA TYR A 42 12.47 3.30 4.08
C TYR A 42 12.82 3.82 2.68
N GLY A 43 12.66 5.11 2.46
CA GLY A 43 12.83 5.74 1.15
C GLY A 43 13.68 7.01 1.22
N PRO A 44 13.86 7.69 0.08
CA PRO A 44 14.48 9.02 0.06
C PRO A 44 13.57 10.04 0.77
N THR A 45 14.10 11.22 1.08
CA THR A 45 13.27 12.38 1.43
C THR A 45 12.45 12.86 0.23
N PHE A 46 11.42 13.66 0.45
CA PHE A 46 10.65 14.30 -0.62
C PHE A 46 10.22 15.72 -0.25
N THR A 47 10.07 16.57 -1.27
CA THR A 47 9.85 18.01 -1.10
C THR A 47 8.97 18.58 -2.21
N THR A 48 8.86 19.91 -2.26
CA THR A 48 8.11 20.66 -3.29
C THR A 48 8.44 20.16 -4.69
N GLY A 49 7.39 19.81 -5.45
CA GLY A 49 7.49 19.33 -6.83
C GLY A 49 7.58 17.81 -6.95
N ASP A 50 7.83 17.07 -5.86
CA ASP A 50 7.78 15.61 -5.89
C ASP A 50 6.33 15.10 -5.87
N VAL A 51 6.09 14.00 -6.59
CA VAL A 51 4.84 13.25 -6.56
C VAL A 51 5.06 11.95 -5.81
N ILE A 52 4.31 11.76 -4.73
CA ILE A 52 4.34 10.54 -3.92
C ILE A 52 3.05 9.76 -4.12
N GLY A 53 3.17 8.52 -4.59
CA GLY A 53 2.06 7.56 -4.64
C GLY A 53 2.05 6.65 -3.43
N CYS A 54 0.87 6.19 -3.02
CA CYS A 54 0.68 5.15 -2.00
C CYS A 54 -0.16 4.02 -2.62
N GLY A 55 0.49 2.89 -2.90
CA GLY A 55 -0.16 1.71 -3.45
C GLY A 55 -0.52 0.72 -2.35
N VAL A 56 -1.73 0.19 -2.39
CA VAL A 56 -2.24 -0.78 -1.40
C VAL A 56 -2.67 -2.05 -2.12
N ASN A 57 -2.06 -3.17 -1.75
CA ASN A 57 -2.48 -4.48 -2.19
C ASN A 57 -3.39 -5.10 -1.13
N LEU A 58 -4.69 -5.14 -1.44
CA LEU A 58 -5.74 -5.65 -0.55
C LEU A 58 -5.79 -7.19 -0.49
N VAL A 59 -5.07 -7.90 -1.37
CA VAL A 59 -4.97 -9.36 -1.35
C VAL A 59 -3.87 -9.78 -0.37
N ASP A 60 -2.70 -9.16 -0.49
CA ASP A 60 -1.54 -9.47 0.34
C ASP A 60 -1.49 -8.65 1.65
N ASN A 61 -2.43 -7.70 1.82
CA ASN A 61 -2.47 -6.75 2.94
C ASN A 61 -1.16 -5.98 3.11
N THR A 62 -0.59 -5.52 2.00
CA THR A 62 0.66 -4.76 1.96
C THR A 62 0.44 -3.36 1.38
N ALA A 63 1.33 -2.43 1.73
CA ALA A 63 1.41 -1.14 1.05
C ALA A 63 2.84 -0.78 0.71
N PHE A 64 2.99 -0.06 -0.39
CA PHE A 64 4.24 0.49 -0.90
C PHE A 64 4.02 1.96 -1.26
N TYR A 65 5.12 2.69 -1.41
CA TYR A 65 5.10 4.04 -1.95
C TYR A 65 5.83 4.13 -3.27
N THR A 66 5.51 5.16 -4.03
CA THR A 66 6.25 5.57 -5.21
C THR A 66 6.73 6.99 -5.06
N LYS A 67 7.87 7.31 -5.66
CA LYS A 67 8.35 8.69 -5.81
C LYS A 67 8.57 8.97 -7.29
N ASN A 68 7.89 9.98 -7.82
CA ASN A 68 7.99 10.41 -9.22
C ASN A 68 7.86 9.23 -10.21
N GLY A 69 6.92 8.32 -9.94
CA GLY A 69 6.68 7.14 -10.79
C GLY A 69 7.61 5.94 -10.52
N HIS A 70 8.50 6.01 -9.54
CA HIS A 70 9.39 4.89 -9.19
C HIS A 70 8.93 4.19 -7.90
N HIS A 71 8.77 2.87 -7.96
CA HIS A 71 8.39 2.04 -6.81
C HIS A 71 9.52 1.95 -5.77
N LEU A 72 9.21 2.21 -4.50
CA LEU A 72 10.20 2.29 -3.40
C LEU A 72 10.31 1.00 -2.56
N GLY A 73 9.52 -0.03 -2.88
CA GLY A 73 9.46 -1.27 -2.10
C GLY A 73 8.31 -1.26 -1.09
N ILE A 74 8.02 -2.43 -0.51
CA ILE A 74 6.95 -2.59 0.49
C ILE A 74 7.35 -1.84 1.76
N ALA A 75 6.48 -0.94 2.22
CA ALA A 75 6.65 -0.20 3.46
C ALA A 75 5.99 -0.93 4.64
N PHE A 76 4.81 -1.52 4.42
CA PHE A 76 3.99 -2.12 5.46
C PHE A 76 3.43 -3.47 5.00
N THR A 77 3.35 -4.41 5.95
CA THR A 77 2.67 -5.70 5.84
C THR A 77 1.57 -5.78 6.89
N ASP A 78 0.73 -6.81 6.79
CA ASP A 78 -0.30 -7.13 7.78
C ASP A 78 -1.28 -5.96 8.05
N LEU A 79 -1.59 -5.22 6.99
CA LEU A 79 -2.49 -4.08 7.07
C LEU A 79 -3.92 -4.55 7.41
N PRO A 80 -4.61 -3.88 8.36
CA PRO A 80 -6.01 -4.12 8.59
C PRO A 80 -6.84 -3.61 7.39
N PRO A 81 -8.05 -4.16 7.19
CA PRO A 81 -8.97 -3.65 6.17
C PRO A 81 -9.53 -2.27 6.56
N ASN A 82 -10.23 -1.63 5.61
CA ASN A 82 -10.98 -0.38 5.80
C ASN A 82 -10.11 0.80 6.27
N LEU A 83 -8.95 0.96 5.65
CA LEU A 83 -8.08 2.13 5.81
C LEU A 83 -8.48 3.27 4.86
N TYR A 84 -8.26 4.50 5.31
CA TYR A 84 -8.53 5.72 4.56
C TYR A 84 -7.22 6.36 4.10
N PRO A 85 -7.11 6.82 2.85
CA PRO A 85 -6.01 7.69 2.43
C PRO A 85 -5.92 8.91 3.35
N THR A 86 -4.71 9.19 3.85
CA THR A 86 -4.49 10.24 4.87
C THR A 86 -3.23 11.02 4.54
N VAL A 87 -3.31 12.34 4.66
CA VAL A 87 -2.14 13.23 4.63
C VAL A 87 -2.13 14.08 5.89
N GLY A 88 -0.95 14.25 6.49
CA GLY A 88 -0.72 15.13 7.64
C GLY A 88 0.32 16.19 7.31
N LEU A 89 0.03 17.42 7.71
CA LEU A 89 0.92 18.58 7.59
C LEU A 89 1.20 19.12 9.00
N GLN A 90 2.38 19.72 9.20
CA GLN A 90 2.83 20.19 10.50
C GLN A 90 3.34 21.64 10.49
N THR A 91 3.86 22.12 9.36
CA THR A 91 4.48 23.46 9.30
C THR A 91 3.69 24.43 8.42
N PRO A 92 3.69 25.75 8.75
CA PRO A 92 3.02 26.74 7.92
C PRO A 92 3.55 26.78 6.49
N GLY A 93 2.65 26.81 5.51
CA GLY A 93 3.00 26.90 4.09
C GLY A 93 3.14 25.56 3.37
N GLU A 94 3.02 24.43 4.07
CA GLU A 94 2.89 23.13 3.41
C GLU A 94 1.56 23.05 2.66
N VAL A 95 1.62 22.64 1.40
CA VAL A 95 0.45 22.45 0.51
C VAL A 95 0.66 21.16 -0.28
N VAL A 96 -0.41 20.40 -0.43
CA VAL A 96 -0.43 19.14 -1.18
C VAL A 96 -1.69 19.07 -2.02
N ASP A 97 -1.57 18.48 -3.21
CA ASP A 97 -2.71 18.12 -4.06
C ASP A 97 -2.87 16.61 -4.08
N ALA A 98 -4.11 16.13 -3.99
CA ALA A 98 -4.42 14.70 -4.02
C ALA A 98 -5.05 14.32 -5.36
N ASN A 99 -4.50 13.30 -6.00
CA ASN A 99 -5.09 12.65 -7.16
C ASN A 99 -5.62 11.26 -6.75
N PHE A 100 -6.93 11.10 -6.75
CA PHE A 100 -7.64 9.84 -6.50
C PHE A 100 -8.14 9.18 -7.80
N GLY A 101 -7.54 9.53 -8.93
CA GLY A 101 -7.90 9.06 -10.27
C GLY A 101 -8.61 10.09 -11.14
N GLN A 102 -8.63 11.37 -10.72
CA GLN A 102 -9.13 12.47 -11.56
C GLN A 102 -8.18 12.78 -12.71
N GLU A 103 -6.88 12.56 -12.51
CA GLU A 103 -5.83 12.75 -13.51
C GLU A 103 -5.03 11.45 -13.67
N PRO A 104 -4.32 11.23 -14.80
CA PRO A 104 -3.40 10.11 -14.95
C PRO A 104 -2.35 10.08 -13.84
N PHE A 105 -2.03 8.89 -13.33
CA PHE A 105 -0.98 8.73 -12.33
C PHE A 105 0.41 8.82 -12.98
N VAL A 106 1.39 9.34 -12.23
CA VAL A 106 2.81 9.33 -12.66
C VAL A 106 3.38 7.91 -12.63
N PHE A 107 2.92 7.08 -11.68
CA PHE A 107 3.25 5.65 -11.65
C PHE A 107 2.34 4.89 -12.59
N ASP A 108 2.91 4.00 -13.42
CA ASP A 108 2.17 3.13 -14.31
C ASP A 108 1.48 1.99 -13.51
N ILE A 109 0.38 2.34 -12.88
CA ILE A 109 -0.42 1.41 -12.06
C ILE A 109 -1.08 0.33 -12.92
N ASP A 110 -1.39 0.64 -14.18
CA ASP A 110 -2.07 -0.28 -15.09
C ASP A 110 -1.15 -1.44 -15.49
N ASP A 111 0.12 -1.16 -15.79
CA ASP A 111 1.11 -2.21 -16.07
C ASP A 111 1.29 -3.14 -14.86
N MET A 112 1.44 -2.58 -13.65
CA MET A 112 1.55 -3.36 -12.42
C MET A 112 0.31 -4.26 -12.18
N LEU A 113 -0.90 -3.72 -12.40
CA LEU A 113 -2.14 -4.49 -12.27
C LEU A 113 -2.20 -5.63 -13.29
N ASN A 114 -1.73 -5.41 -14.51
CA ASN A 114 -1.66 -6.45 -15.54
C ASN A 114 -0.65 -7.54 -15.16
N GLU A 115 0.54 -7.19 -14.66
CA GLU A 115 1.50 -8.17 -14.16
C GLU A 115 0.92 -9.03 -13.02
N LEU A 116 0.24 -8.40 -12.06
CA LEU A 116 -0.39 -9.11 -10.95
C LEU A 116 -1.46 -10.10 -11.46
N ARG A 117 -2.32 -9.67 -12.39
CA ARG A 117 -3.33 -10.55 -13.01
C ARG A 117 -2.69 -11.74 -13.72
N VAL A 118 -1.60 -11.52 -14.46
CA VAL A 118 -0.87 -12.60 -15.15
C VAL A 118 -0.26 -13.57 -14.14
N LYS A 119 0.41 -13.07 -13.10
CA LYS A 119 0.99 -13.90 -12.02
C LYS A 119 -0.07 -14.74 -11.32
N THR A 120 -1.19 -14.14 -10.91
CA THR A 120 -2.30 -14.85 -10.27
C THR A 120 -2.89 -15.92 -11.21
N ARG A 121 -3.09 -15.60 -12.48
CA ARG A 121 -3.60 -16.56 -13.47
C ARG A 121 -2.66 -17.76 -13.64
N LEU A 122 -1.35 -17.53 -13.70
CA LEU A 122 -0.35 -18.59 -13.81
C LEU A 122 -0.32 -19.47 -12.56
N GLN A 123 -0.46 -18.88 -11.37
CA GLN A 123 -0.57 -19.65 -10.11
C GLN A 123 -1.79 -20.57 -10.12
N ILE A 124 -2.94 -20.09 -10.62
CA ILE A 124 -4.16 -20.91 -10.73
C ILE A 124 -3.96 -22.06 -11.72
N ILE A 125 -3.44 -21.78 -12.91
CA ILE A 125 -3.23 -22.79 -13.97
C ILE A 125 -2.25 -23.88 -13.53
N ASN A 126 -1.18 -23.49 -12.84
CA ASN A 126 -0.14 -24.40 -12.38
C ASN A 126 -0.44 -25.00 -11.01
N TYR A 127 -1.60 -24.70 -10.42
CA TYR A 127 -1.96 -25.26 -9.12
C TYR A 127 -2.13 -26.77 -9.26
N PRO A 128 -1.37 -27.59 -8.51
CA PRO A 128 -1.44 -29.04 -8.64
C PRO A 128 -2.82 -29.52 -8.20
N THR A 129 -3.66 -29.85 -9.18
CA THR A 129 -4.90 -30.57 -8.92
C THR A 129 -4.57 -32.06 -8.79
N PRO A 130 -5.13 -32.76 -7.80
CA PRO A 130 -5.01 -34.21 -7.76
C PRO A 130 -5.52 -34.78 -9.09
N ASP A 131 -4.82 -35.76 -9.63
CA ASP A 131 -5.22 -36.48 -10.84
C ASP A 131 -6.43 -37.37 -10.51
N HIS A 132 -7.57 -36.74 -10.28
CA HIS A 132 -8.84 -37.43 -10.15
C HIS A 132 -9.28 -37.79 -11.57
N GLY A 133 -8.84 -38.97 -12.02
CA GLY A 133 -9.52 -39.66 -13.12
C GLY A 133 -11.03 -39.53 -12.91
N GLN A 134 -11.74 -39.19 -14.00
CA GLN A 134 -13.17 -38.84 -13.99
C GLN A 134 -13.97 -39.69 -12.98
N GLY A 135 -14.34 -39.11 -11.82
CA GLY A 135 -15.31 -39.73 -10.90
C GLY A 135 -15.01 -39.77 -9.39
N GLN A 136 -13.84 -39.33 -8.89
CA GLN A 136 -13.50 -39.47 -7.45
C GLN A 136 -13.73 -38.22 -6.57
N TRP A 137 -14.66 -37.33 -6.92
CA TRP A 137 -14.97 -36.11 -6.15
C TRP A 137 -15.54 -36.37 -4.75
N GLN A 138 -16.08 -37.56 -4.50
CA GLN A 138 -16.70 -37.93 -3.22
C GLN A 138 -15.70 -37.98 -2.06
N ALA A 139 -14.42 -38.25 -2.33
CA ALA A 139 -13.38 -38.32 -1.27
C ALA A 139 -12.94 -36.94 -0.76
N VAL A 140 -13.19 -35.88 -1.52
CA VAL A 140 -12.77 -34.50 -1.19
C VAL A 140 -13.81 -33.78 -0.32
N LEU A 141 -15.09 -34.14 -0.45
CA LEU A 141 -16.19 -33.48 0.27
C LEU A 141 -16.41 -33.96 1.71
N HIS A 142 -15.74 -35.05 2.11
CA HIS A 142 -15.90 -35.68 3.43
C HIS A 142 -14.68 -35.54 4.35
N LYS A 143 -13.80 -34.56 4.09
CA LYS A 143 -12.73 -34.17 5.02
C LYS A 143 -13.01 -32.81 5.65
#